data_AF-V2UY42-F1
#
_entry.id   AF-V2UY42-F1
#
_cell.length_a   1.000
_cell.length_b   1.000
_cell.length_c   1.000
_cell.angle_alpha   90.00
_cell.angle_beta   90.00
_cell.angle_gamma   90.00
#
_symmetry.space_group_name_H-M   'P 1'
#
loop_
_entity.id
_entity.type
_entity.pdbx_description
1 polymer ?
#
loop_
_entity_poly.entity_id
_entity_poly.type
_entity_poly.pdbx_seq_one_letter_code
_entity_poly.pdbx_strand_id
1 'polypeptide(L)'
;MKKSLLLNGLQSVARISETTFVAAKAGIKYATDKPSTAKLMRETFEELGSTYIKLGQFIASTPSLFPREFVEEFQGCLDQTPKLPYSYIESVLKEEFENKPLNQIFSFIDETPLASASIAQVHAGKLVTGEDVVIKVQKPGVENILYTDLSVLHWSTKILERFIPKLKFASLADIVEEIKNRMVREVDFLEEANNLDDFVQYLHATDNKDVVAPKVYQQYSTRRVLTMQRLYGVPLTDFKLVEKYSKDASQTLITIMNTWFGSLMMCKSFHADLHAGNLMLLEDGRVGFIDFGIVGILKPKVWQACISFMDALQHTKYMDMAESMLQMGMTNQKVNIQQLAQDIERLFNGVALTDPQKILASNPADLNEIMLDIVGVGEKHGIHFPRDFALLFKQILYFDRFMKVLAPYADIYADERLKMLQSS
;
A
#
# COMPACT_ATOMS: atom_id res chain seq x y z
N MET A 1 24.77 14.17 26.93
CA MET A 1 23.82 14.91 26.07
C MET A 1 24.48 15.89 25.08
N LYS A 2 25.42 16.77 25.44
CA LYS A 2 26.00 17.74 24.47
C LYS A 2 26.98 17.15 23.42
N LYS A 3 27.67 16.03 23.71
CA LYS A 3 28.59 15.39 22.76
C LYS A 3 27.91 14.60 21.63
N SER A 4 26.72 14.01 21.85
CA SER A 4 25.98 13.29 20.80
C SER A 4 25.32 14.22 19.79
N LEU A 5 24.85 15.39 20.23
CA LEU A 5 24.32 16.44 19.34
C LEU A 5 25.37 16.98 18.36
N LEU A 6 26.61 17.14 18.80
CA LEU A 6 27.72 17.61 17.95
C LEU A 6 28.17 16.54 16.93
N LEU A 7 28.22 15.27 17.35
CA LEU A 7 28.55 14.15 16.46
C LEU A 7 27.48 13.94 15.39
N ASN A 8 26.20 14.00 15.78
CA ASN A 8 25.08 13.91 14.84
C ASN A 8 25.04 15.10 13.87
N GLY A 9 25.42 16.30 14.34
CA GLY A 9 25.55 17.50 13.51
C GLY A 9 26.66 17.38 12.45
N LEU A 10 27.84 16.88 12.83
CA LEU A 10 28.95 16.64 11.90
C LEU A 10 28.64 15.56 10.86
N GLN A 11 27.99 14.47 11.27
CA GLN A 11 27.54 13.42 10.35
C GLN A 11 26.49 13.95 9.37
N SER A 12 25.56 14.79 9.84
CA SER A 12 24.56 15.44 8.99
C SER A 12 25.21 16.35 7.93
N VAL A 13 26.21 17.14 8.32
CA VAL A 13 26.94 18.02 7.37
C VAL A 13 27.71 17.20 6.33
N ALA A 14 28.40 16.13 6.73
CA ALA A 14 29.09 15.23 5.81
C ALA A 14 28.11 14.62 4.79
N ARG A 15 26.95 14.15 5.28
CA ARG A 15 25.90 13.55 4.44
C ARG A 15 25.24 14.54 3.49
N ILE A 16 25.07 15.80 3.90
CA ILE A 16 24.59 16.88 3.04
C ILE A 16 25.58 17.12 1.89
N SER A 17 26.89 17.12 2.18
CA SER A 17 27.91 17.36 1.16
C SER A 17 27.98 16.24 0.11
N GLU A 18 27.91 14.99 0.57
CA GLU A 18 27.85 13.80 -0.29
C GLU A 18 26.58 13.81 -1.16
N THR A 19 25.43 14.13 -0.56
CA THR A 19 24.17 14.22 -1.30
C THR A 19 24.20 15.31 -2.36
N THR A 20 24.78 16.47 -2.03
CA THR A 20 24.92 17.60 -2.97
C THR A 20 25.81 17.22 -4.16
N PHE A 21 26.88 16.47 -3.92
CA PHE A 21 27.78 16.01 -4.97
C PHE A 21 27.10 15.01 -5.92
N VAL A 22 26.40 14.01 -5.37
CA VAL A 22 25.68 13.02 -6.19
C VAL A 22 24.52 13.68 -6.96
N ALA A 23 23.80 14.62 -6.33
CA ALA A 23 22.76 15.42 -7.00
C ALA A 23 23.32 16.24 -8.18
N ALA A 24 24.49 16.87 -8.02
CA ALA A 24 25.14 17.60 -9.10
C ALA A 24 25.52 16.68 -10.27
N LYS A 25 26.05 15.49 -9.97
CA LYS A 25 26.38 14.47 -10.97
C LYS A 25 25.15 13.96 -11.71
N ALA A 26 24.04 13.73 -11.00
CA ALA A 26 22.76 13.36 -11.59
C ALA A 26 22.22 14.46 -12.53
N GLY A 27 22.33 15.74 -12.14
CA GLY A 27 21.97 16.88 -12.98
C GLY A 27 22.79 16.96 -14.27
N ILE A 28 24.11 16.72 -14.19
CA ILE A 28 24.99 16.65 -15.37
C ILE A 28 24.57 15.50 -16.28
N LYS A 29 24.34 14.31 -15.72
CA LYS A 29 23.93 13.12 -16.48
C LYS A 29 22.58 13.30 -17.18
N TYR A 30 21.63 13.97 -16.54
CA TYR A 30 20.37 14.33 -17.18
C TYR A 30 20.58 15.24 -18.40
N ALA A 31 21.48 16.22 -18.27
CA ALA A 31 21.78 17.16 -19.35
C ALA A 31 22.54 16.53 -20.52
N THR A 32 23.39 15.52 -20.27
CA THR A 32 24.19 14.85 -21.31
C THR A 32 23.47 13.67 -21.95
N ASP A 33 22.90 12.78 -21.15
CA ASP A 33 22.47 11.44 -21.60
C ASP A 33 20.94 11.31 -21.68
N LYS A 34 20.19 12.26 -21.10
CA LYS A 34 18.72 12.27 -21.02
C LYS A 34 18.07 10.91 -20.66
N PRO A 35 18.51 10.22 -19.59
CA PRO A 35 17.85 8.99 -19.13
C PRO A 35 16.40 9.29 -18.67
N SER A 36 15.55 8.25 -18.63
CA SER A 36 14.24 8.35 -17.98
C SER A 36 14.38 8.73 -16.51
N THR A 37 13.41 9.50 -15.99
CA THR A 37 13.41 9.99 -14.60
C THR A 37 13.56 8.86 -13.57
N ALA A 38 12.90 7.72 -13.80
CA ALA A 38 13.00 6.53 -12.94
C ALA A 38 14.44 5.99 -12.85
N LYS A 39 15.09 5.76 -13.99
CA LYS A 39 16.47 5.28 -14.06
C LYS A 39 17.47 6.21 -13.40
N LEU A 40 17.34 7.52 -13.66
CA LEU A 40 18.19 8.52 -13.01
C LEU A 40 18.04 8.47 -11.48
N MET A 41 16.81 8.30 -10.99
CA MET A 41 16.52 8.19 -9.56
C MET A 41 17.09 6.90 -8.95
N ARG A 42 16.96 5.74 -9.60
CA ARG A 42 17.55 4.47 -9.12
C ARG A 42 19.06 4.57 -8.98
N GLU A 43 19.75 5.03 -10.01
CA GLU A 43 21.21 5.16 -10.00
C GLU A 43 21.67 6.18 -8.95
N THR A 44 20.92 7.28 -8.78
CA THR A 44 21.15 8.24 -7.71
C THR A 44 20.99 7.58 -6.33
N PHE A 45 20.00 6.71 -6.16
CA PHE A 45 19.77 5.99 -4.91
C PHE A 45 20.87 4.97 -4.62
N GLU A 46 21.37 4.27 -5.63
CA GLU A 46 22.51 3.36 -5.51
C GLU A 46 23.79 4.11 -5.08
N GLU A 47 24.05 5.29 -5.66
CA GLU A 47 25.20 6.12 -5.33
C GLU A 47 25.10 6.77 -3.94
N LEU A 48 23.88 7.08 -3.47
CA LEU A 48 23.63 7.64 -2.13
C LEU A 48 23.62 6.57 -1.01
N GLY A 49 23.71 5.30 -1.38
CA GLY A 49 23.98 4.18 -0.48
C GLY A 49 22.75 3.54 0.18
N SER A 50 23.01 2.72 1.20
CA SER A 50 22.06 1.72 1.74
C SER A 50 20.68 2.25 2.16
N THR A 51 20.58 3.50 2.62
CA THR A 51 19.28 4.12 2.95
C THR A 51 18.42 4.34 1.72
N TYR A 52 19.03 4.80 0.65
CA TYR A 52 18.35 5.09 -0.60
C TYR A 52 18.04 3.82 -1.37
N ILE A 53 18.89 2.80 -1.24
CA ILE A 53 18.56 1.44 -1.70
C ILE A 53 17.31 0.91 -0.99
N LYS A 54 17.14 1.14 0.33
CA LYS A 54 15.89 0.78 1.05
C LYS A 54 14.67 1.56 0.58
N LEU A 55 14.83 2.84 0.22
CA LEU A 55 13.77 3.62 -0.42
C LEU A 55 13.42 3.05 -1.79
N GLY A 56 14.42 2.62 -2.55
CA GLY A 56 14.21 1.91 -3.81
C GLY A 56 13.49 0.58 -3.62
N GLN A 57 13.85 -0.19 -2.59
CA GLN A 57 13.16 -1.41 -2.19
C GLN A 57 11.70 -1.15 -1.84
N PHE A 58 11.41 -0.06 -1.12
CA PHE A 58 10.04 0.36 -0.80
C PHE A 58 9.24 0.70 -2.07
N ILE A 59 9.82 1.46 -2.99
CA ILE A 59 9.18 1.78 -4.28
C ILE A 59 8.87 0.50 -5.07
N ALA A 60 9.80 -0.44 -5.07
CA ALA A 60 9.67 -1.72 -5.76
C ALA A 60 8.69 -2.69 -5.11
N SER A 61 8.65 -2.71 -3.77
CA SER A 61 7.78 -3.59 -2.98
C SER A 61 6.36 -3.09 -2.90
N THR A 62 6.14 -1.81 -3.20
CA THR A 62 4.83 -1.17 -3.09
C THR A 62 4.37 -0.67 -4.47
N PRO A 63 4.15 -1.59 -5.44
CA PRO A 63 3.71 -1.25 -6.80
C PRO A 63 2.37 -0.52 -6.83
N SER A 64 1.69 -0.45 -5.67
CA SER A 64 0.47 0.30 -5.39
C SER A 64 0.58 1.79 -5.47
N LEU A 65 1.72 2.31 -5.06
CA LEU A 65 1.84 3.69 -4.64
C LEU A 65 2.68 4.51 -5.63
N PHE A 66 3.30 3.86 -6.60
CA PHE A 66 4.27 4.50 -7.50
C PHE A 66 3.92 4.24 -8.96
N PRO A 67 4.22 5.20 -9.87
CA PRO A 67 4.05 4.98 -11.29
C PRO A 67 4.87 3.77 -11.75
N ARG A 68 4.31 3.02 -12.69
CA ARG A 68 4.88 1.76 -13.20
C ARG A 68 6.34 1.88 -13.60
N GLU A 69 6.72 2.99 -14.25
CA GLU A 69 8.11 3.26 -14.67
C GLU A 69 9.10 3.27 -13.49
N PHE A 70 8.70 3.73 -12.30
CA PHE A 70 9.54 3.72 -11.11
C PHE A 70 9.53 2.33 -10.49
N VAL A 71 8.36 1.71 -10.33
CA VAL A 71 8.22 0.37 -9.75
C VAL A 71 9.09 -0.65 -10.49
N GLU A 72 9.04 -0.64 -11.83
CA GLU A 72 9.79 -1.56 -12.70
C GLU A 72 11.29 -1.31 -12.62
N GLU A 73 11.72 -0.05 -12.71
CA GLU A 73 13.14 0.30 -12.62
C GLU A 73 13.72 -0.08 -11.25
N PHE A 74 12.97 0.18 -10.17
CA PHE A 74 13.39 -0.11 -8.81
C PHE A 74 13.26 -1.59 -8.42
N GLN A 75 12.67 -2.47 -9.25
CA GLN A 75 12.70 -3.92 -9.01
C GLN A 75 14.14 -4.44 -8.82
N GLY A 76 15.12 -3.82 -9.49
CA GLY A 76 16.54 -4.15 -9.33
C GLY A 76 17.10 -3.87 -7.92
N CYS A 77 16.40 -3.11 -7.08
CA CYS A 77 16.78 -2.87 -5.69
C CYS A 77 16.26 -3.94 -4.72
N LEU A 78 15.34 -4.83 -5.15
CA LEU A 78 14.81 -5.90 -4.32
C LEU A 78 15.87 -6.98 -4.05
N ASP A 79 16.70 -6.74 -3.04
CA ASP A 79 17.39 -7.82 -2.35
C ASP A 79 16.39 -8.53 -1.44
N GLN A 80 16.38 -9.87 -1.44
CA GLN A 80 15.74 -10.65 -0.38
C GLN A 80 16.20 -10.08 0.96
N THR A 81 15.32 -9.39 1.68
CA THR A 81 15.75 -8.58 2.82
C THR A 81 16.41 -9.50 3.85
N PRO A 82 17.69 -9.32 4.18
CA PRO A 82 18.41 -10.26 5.02
C PRO A 82 17.74 -10.35 6.40
N LYS A 83 17.55 -11.58 6.86
CA LYS A 83 17.11 -11.88 8.23
C LYS A 83 18.20 -11.39 9.18
N LEU A 84 17.82 -10.57 10.16
CA LEU A 84 18.75 -10.17 11.20
C LEU A 84 18.88 -11.29 12.24
N PRO A 85 20.08 -11.49 12.81
CA PRO A 85 20.24 -12.35 13.98
C PRO A 85 19.28 -11.95 15.10
N TYR A 86 18.73 -12.93 15.81
CA TYR A 86 17.76 -12.69 16.87
C TYR A 86 18.28 -11.75 17.96
N SER A 87 19.58 -11.72 18.23
CA SER A 87 20.18 -10.79 19.21
C SER A 87 19.85 -9.31 18.93
N TYR A 88 19.74 -8.90 17.67
CA TYR A 88 19.30 -7.55 17.31
C TYR A 88 17.83 -7.33 17.64
N ILE A 89 16.99 -8.33 17.37
CA ILE A 89 15.55 -8.28 17.67
C ILE A 89 15.31 -8.27 19.18
N GLU A 90 16.01 -9.13 19.91
CA GLU A 90 15.98 -9.20 21.37
C GLU A 90 16.43 -7.87 21.99
N SER A 91 17.41 -7.18 21.40
CA SER A 91 17.84 -5.87 21.88
C SER A 91 16.74 -4.80 21.76
N VAL A 92 15.99 -4.80 20.65
CA VAL A 92 14.84 -3.89 20.46
C VAL A 92 13.72 -4.23 21.44
N LEU A 93 13.42 -5.51 21.63
CA LEU A 93 12.42 -5.95 22.61
C LEU A 93 12.78 -5.51 24.03
N LYS A 94 14.06 -5.63 24.44
CA LYS A 94 14.53 -5.20 25.76
C LYS A 94 14.44 -3.68 25.95
N GLU A 95 14.70 -2.90 24.91
CA GLU A 95 14.56 -1.44 24.91
C GLU A 95 13.09 -1.01 25.04
N GLU A 96 12.20 -1.59 24.23
CA GLU A 96 10.77 -1.22 24.25
C GLU A 96 10.05 -1.67 25.54
N PHE A 97 10.53 -2.75 26.16
CA PHE A 97 10.00 -3.28 27.42
C PHE A 97 10.95 -3.07 28.62
N GLU A 98 11.74 -2.00 28.66
CA GLU A 98 12.73 -1.73 29.73
C GLU A 98 12.17 -1.90 31.16
N ASN A 99 10.90 -1.58 31.37
CA ASN A 99 10.24 -1.67 32.67
C ASN A 99 9.74 -3.09 33.04
N LYS A 100 9.87 -4.07 32.15
CA LYS A 100 9.41 -5.45 32.37
C LYS A 100 10.32 -6.46 31.67
N PRO A 101 10.95 -7.39 32.42
CA PRO A 101 11.72 -8.49 31.81
C PRO A 101 10.91 -9.27 30.77
N LEU A 102 11.51 -9.59 29.62
CA LEU A 102 10.82 -10.27 28.52
C LEU A 102 10.20 -11.61 28.94
N ASN A 103 10.83 -12.34 29.87
CA ASN A 103 10.32 -13.60 30.41
C ASN A 103 9.06 -13.46 31.28
N GLN A 104 8.68 -12.25 31.68
CA GLN A 104 7.40 -11.95 32.34
C GLN A 104 6.29 -11.61 31.34
N ILE A 105 6.63 -11.43 30.06
CA ILE A 105 5.68 -11.16 28.97
C ILE A 105 5.51 -12.41 28.13
N PHE A 106 6.62 -12.95 27.65
CA PHE A 106 6.70 -14.09 26.75
C PHE A 106 7.28 -15.28 27.51
N SER A 107 6.55 -16.40 27.53
CA SER A 107 7.07 -17.67 28.00
C SER A 107 8.06 -18.29 27.00
N PHE A 108 7.89 -17.95 25.71
CA PHE A 108 8.72 -18.42 24.62
C PHE A 108 8.71 -17.41 23.46
N ILE A 109 9.87 -17.22 22.82
CA ILE A 109 10.01 -16.52 21.54
C ILE A 109 10.89 -17.42 20.65
N ASP A 110 10.42 -17.71 19.45
CA ASP A 110 11.21 -18.44 18.46
C ASP A 110 12.27 -17.52 17.87
N GLU A 111 13.54 -17.86 18.03
CA GLU A 111 14.65 -17.10 17.46
C GLU A 111 14.65 -17.15 15.93
N THR A 112 14.03 -18.18 15.34
CA THR A 112 13.86 -18.29 13.89
C THR A 112 12.67 -17.43 13.46
N PRO A 113 12.88 -16.42 12.59
CA PRO A 113 11.79 -15.58 12.15
C PRO A 113 10.84 -16.32 11.20
N LEU A 114 9.54 -16.10 11.40
CA LEU A 114 8.48 -16.54 10.48
C LEU A 114 8.59 -15.80 9.15
N ALA A 115 8.83 -14.50 9.21
CA ALA A 115 8.96 -13.62 8.05
C ALA A 115 9.92 -12.46 8.34
N SER A 116 10.47 -11.87 7.29
CA SER A 116 11.30 -10.68 7.38
C SER A 116 10.95 -9.76 6.21
N ALA A 117 10.59 -8.52 6.52
CA ALA A 117 10.26 -7.47 5.56
C ALA A 117 11.35 -6.37 5.59
N SER A 118 11.16 -5.32 4.80
CA SER A 118 12.08 -4.17 4.70
C SER A 118 12.35 -3.51 6.06
N ILE A 119 11.29 -3.24 6.83
CA ILE A 119 11.34 -2.49 8.09
C ILE A 119 11.21 -3.35 9.35
N ALA A 120 10.70 -4.57 9.22
CA ALA A 120 10.31 -5.41 10.36
C ALA A 120 10.74 -6.87 10.20
N GLN A 121 10.86 -7.56 11.32
CA GLN A 121 11.02 -9.01 11.37
C GLN A 121 9.96 -9.60 12.28
N VAL A 122 9.40 -10.73 11.87
CA VAL A 122 8.24 -11.35 12.50
C VAL A 122 8.66 -12.66 13.14
N HIS A 123 8.41 -12.80 14.44
CA HIS A 123 8.75 -13.98 15.23
C HIS A 123 7.50 -14.64 15.80
N ALA A 124 7.52 -15.96 15.91
CA ALA A 124 6.54 -16.68 16.70
C ALA A 124 6.86 -16.53 18.19
N GLY A 125 5.83 -16.55 19.04
CA GLY A 125 6.02 -16.58 20.48
C GLY A 125 4.80 -17.12 21.21
N LYS A 126 4.93 -17.18 22.53
CA LYS A 126 3.85 -17.53 23.44
C LYS A 126 3.89 -16.60 24.65
N LEU A 127 2.74 -16.07 25.05
CA LEU A 127 2.64 -15.25 26.25
C LEU A 127 2.81 -16.11 27.51
N VAL A 128 3.16 -15.48 28.64
CA VAL A 128 3.17 -16.17 29.95
C VAL A 128 1.78 -16.66 30.37
N THR A 129 0.73 -16.05 29.84
CA THR A 129 -0.68 -16.43 30.01
C THR A 129 -1.08 -17.64 29.16
N GLY A 130 -0.25 -18.05 28.19
CA GLY A 130 -0.37 -19.28 27.42
C GLY A 130 -0.79 -19.12 25.96
N GLU A 131 -1.28 -17.94 25.56
CA GLU A 131 -1.73 -17.66 24.20
C GLU A 131 -0.55 -17.62 23.21
N ASP A 132 -0.78 -18.17 22.02
CA ASP A 132 0.17 -18.10 20.91
C ASP A 132 0.09 -16.75 20.22
N VAL A 133 1.26 -16.16 20.00
CA VAL A 133 1.38 -14.81 19.43
C VAL A 133 2.38 -14.75 18.30
N VAL A 134 2.20 -13.73 17.47
CA VAL A 134 3.16 -13.24 16.50
C VAL A 134 3.68 -11.91 17.01
N ILE A 135 5.01 -11.75 16.98
CA ILE A 135 5.72 -10.56 17.46
C ILE A 135 6.42 -9.94 16.25
N LYS A 136 5.86 -8.85 15.71
CA LYS A 136 6.44 -8.06 14.63
C LYS A 136 7.30 -6.97 15.27
N VAL A 137 8.60 -7.02 15.03
CA VAL A 137 9.60 -6.13 15.65
C VAL A 137 10.29 -5.32 14.57
N GLN A 138 10.38 -4.01 14.76
CA GLN A 138 11.13 -3.16 13.84
C GLN A 138 12.61 -3.48 13.87
N LYS A 139 13.22 -3.51 12.69
CA LYS A 139 14.67 -3.67 12.58
C LYS A 139 15.36 -2.42 13.18
N PRO A 140 16.48 -2.58 13.91
CA PRO A 140 17.18 -1.44 14.50
C PRO A 140 17.65 -0.45 13.43
N GLY A 141 17.59 0.85 13.77
CA GLY A 141 18.06 1.94 12.92
C GLY A 141 17.11 2.39 11.80
N VAL A 142 15.92 1.78 11.67
CA VAL A 142 14.94 2.18 10.64
C VAL A 142 14.45 3.62 10.84
N GLU A 143 14.11 4.06 12.05
CA GLU A 143 13.70 5.46 12.31
C GLU A 143 14.78 6.49 11.95
N ASN A 144 16.05 6.22 12.29
CA ASN A 144 17.15 7.16 12.02
C ASN A 144 17.42 7.31 10.51
N ILE A 145 17.32 6.20 9.77
CA ILE A 145 17.38 6.15 8.31
C ILE A 145 16.21 6.96 7.72
N LEU A 146 15.01 6.86 8.30
CA LEU A 146 13.84 7.57 7.81
C LEU A 146 13.92 9.08 8.03
N TYR A 147 14.04 9.52 9.28
CA TYR A 147 13.89 10.94 9.60
C TYR A 147 15.07 11.79 9.12
N THR A 148 16.30 11.25 9.18
CA THR A 148 17.50 12.01 8.80
C THR A 148 17.65 12.08 7.29
N ASP A 149 17.34 11.01 6.56
CA ASP A 149 17.74 10.90 5.15
C ASP A 149 16.63 11.29 4.18
N LEU A 150 15.35 11.10 4.56
CA LEU A 150 14.22 11.65 3.81
C LEU A 150 14.17 13.17 3.88
N SER A 151 14.61 13.75 5.01
CA SER A 151 14.71 15.21 5.15
C SER A 151 15.79 15.79 4.23
N VAL A 152 16.91 15.07 4.08
CA VAL A 152 17.98 15.43 3.16
C VAL A 152 17.51 15.32 1.70
N LEU A 153 16.82 14.23 1.33
CA LEU A 153 16.19 14.06 0.02
C LEU A 153 15.23 15.20 -0.34
N HIS A 154 14.29 15.50 0.55
CA HIS A 154 13.30 16.56 0.35
C HIS A 154 13.96 17.93 0.16
N TRP A 155 15.06 18.18 0.87
CA TRP A 155 15.78 19.44 0.74
C TRP A 155 16.60 19.49 -0.55
N SER A 156 17.22 18.38 -0.94
CA SER A 156 17.98 18.25 -2.19
C SER A 156 17.09 18.39 -3.42
N THR A 157 15.88 17.81 -3.43
CA THR A 157 14.92 17.99 -4.54
C THR A 157 14.49 19.45 -4.67
N LYS A 158 14.17 20.13 -3.56
CA LYS A 158 13.81 21.56 -3.56
C LYS A 158 14.93 22.48 -4.04
N ILE A 159 16.19 22.12 -3.78
CA ILE A 159 17.35 22.88 -4.27
C ILE A 159 17.52 22.69 -5.76
N LEU A 160 17.45 21.45 -6.24
CA LEU A 160 17.55 21.14 -7.66
C LEU A 160 16.46 21.86 -8.47
N GLU A 161 15.22 21.90 -7.98
CA GLU A 161 14.11 22.64 -8.58
C GLU A 161 14.43 24.13 -8.77
N ARG A 162 15.11 24.73 -7.78
CA ARG A 162 15.47 26.15 -7.82
C ARG A 162 16.56 26.46 -8.86
N PHE A 163 17.43 25.50 -9.16
CA PHE A 163 18.55 25.70 -10.09
C PHE A 163 18.27 25.18 -11.51
N ILE A 164 17.29 24.29 -11.72
CA ILE A 164 16.96 23.74 -13.05
C ILE A 164 15.43 23.73 -13.30
N PRO A 165 14.83 24.88 -13.67
CA PRO A 165 13.37 25.03 -13.76
C PRO A 165 12.69 24.27 -14.91
N LYS A 166 13.46 23.77 -15.89
CA LYS A 166 12.95 23.09 -17.10
C LYS A 166 12.67 21.60 -16.90
N LEU A 167 13.10 21.03 -15.79
CA LEU A 167 12.71 19.70 -15.37
C LEU A 167 11.40 19.82 -14.60
N LYS A 168 10.39 19.03 -14.97
CA LYS A 168 9.17 18.85 -14.16
C LYS A 168 9.51 18.05 -12.89
N PHE A 169 10.42 18.55 -12.06
CA PHE A 169 10.81 17.94 -10.77
C PHE A 169 9.73 18.08 -9.70
N ALA A 170 8.71 18.92 -9.92
CA ALA A 170 7.55 19.03 -9.04
C ALA A 170 6.92 17.66 -8.72
N SER A 171 6.93 16.71 -9.67
CA SER A 171 6.47 15.35 -9.39
C SER A 171 7.40 14.57 -8.44
N LEU A 172 8.71 14.78 -8.50
CA LEU A 172 9.67 14.05 -7.68
C LEU A 172 9.65 14.51 -6.22
N ALA A 173 9.52 15.83 -5.97
CA ALA A 173 9.36 16.34 -4.61
C ALA A 173 8.06 15.84 -3.98
N ASP A 174 6.96 15.86 -4.74
CA ASP A 174 5.67 15.33 -4.29
C ASP A 174 5.72 13.81 -4.02
N ILE A 175 6.41 13.05 -4.88
CA ILE A 175 6.67 11.61 -4.69
C ILE A 175 7.52 11.36 -3.44
N VAL A 176 8.60 12.13 -3.23
CA VAL A 176 9.47 11.99 -2.04
C VAL A 176 8.72 12.34 -0.76
N GLU A 177 7.89 13.38 -0.79
CA GLU A 177 7.04 13.75 0.34
C GLU A 177 6.00 12.68 0.64
N GLU A 178 5.43 12.06 -0.40
CA GLU A 178 4.53 10.92 -0.26
C GLU A 178 5.23 9.69 0.32
N ILE A 179 6.41 9.32 -0.18
CA ILE A 179 7.24 8.24 0.37
C ILE A 179 7.51 8.49 1.85
N LYS A 180 7.89 9.73 2.20
CA LYS A 180 8.14 10.09 3.60
C LYS A 180 6.92 9.90 4.47
N ASN A 181 5.77 10.45 4.04
CA ASN A 181 4.53 10.35 4.81
C ASN A 181 3.99 8.92 4.90
N ARG A 182 4.36 8.03 3.97
CA ARG A 182 3.99 6.60 4.00
C ARG A 182 4.93 5.80 4.89
N MET A 183 6.24 5.95 4.70
CA MET A 183 7.23 5.24 5.53
C MET A 183 7.13 5.61 7.01
N VAL A 184 6.79 6.86 7.35
CA VAL A 184 6.54 7.27 8.73
C VAL A 184 5.35 6.52 9.35
N ARG A 185 4.31 6.24 8.55
CA ARG A 185 3.15 5.47 9.03
C ARG A 185 3.46 3.99 9.18
N GLU A 186 4.26 3.42 8.28
CA GLU A 186 4.67 2.02 8.38
C GLU A 186 5.58 1.72 9.58
N VAL A 187 6.25 2.73 10.14
CA VAL A 187 7.05 2.60 11.37
C VAL A 187 6.31 2.95 12.64
N ASP A 188 5.00 3.15 12.60
CA ASP A 188 4.20 3.26 13.82
C ASP A 188 3.28 2.04 13.95
N PHE A 189 3.75 1.02 14.66
CA PHE A 189 2.99 -0.19 14.88
C PHE A 189 1.76 0.01 15.77
N LEU A 190 1.62 1.15 16.45
CA LEU A 190 0.37 1.49 17.13
C LEU A 190 -0.71 1.89 16.12
N GLU A 191 -0.36 2.50 14.99
CA GLU A 191 -1.33 2.77 13.93
C GLU A 191 -1.84 1.46 13.32
N GLU A 192 -0.94 0.51 13.01
CA GLU A 192 -1.31 -0.83 12.54
C GLU A 192 -2.19 -1.57 13.55
N ALA A 193 -1.85 -1.52 14.84
CA ALA A 193 -2.66 -2.09 15.91
C ALA A 193 -4.09 -1.53 15.95
N ASN A 194 -4.23 -0.20 15.83
CA ASN A 194 -5.54 0.46 15.82
C ASN A 194 -6.36 0.09 14.58
N ASN A 195 -5.71 -0.03 13.40
CA ASN A 195 -6.38 -0.46 12.18
C ASN A 195 -6.90 -1.90 12.30
N LEU A 196 -6.12 -2.79 12.91
CA LEU A 196 -6.54 -4.16 13.21
C LEU A 196 -7.77 -4.20 14.14
N ASP A 197 -7.72 -3.45 15.24
CA ASP A 197 -8.84 -3.40 16.20
C ASP A 197 -10.11 -2.81 15.57
N ASP A 198 -9.98 -1.78 14.73
CA ASP A 198 -11.11 -1.21 13.98
C ASP A 198 -11.72 -2.24 13.01
N PHE A 199 -10.89 -3.03 12.32
CA PHE A 199 -11.37 -4.08 11.43
C PHE A 199 -12.07 -5.22 12.20
N VAL A 200 -11.52 -5.64 13.35
CA VAL A 200 -12.15 -6.63 14.23
C VAL A 200 -13.52 -6.16 14.71
N GLN A 201 -13.65 -4.89 15.09
CA GLN A 201 -14.94 -4.30 15.48
C GLN A 201 -15.95 -4.33 14.34
N TYR A 202 -15.53 -4.06 13.10
CA TYR A 202 -16.37 -4.18 11.92
C TYR A 202 -16.86 -5.62 11.69
N LEU A 203 -15.99 -6.62 11.82
CA LEU A 203 -16.39 -8.03 11.69
C LEU A 203 -17.45 -8.40 12.73
N HIS A 204 -17.29 -7.93 13.96
CA HIS A 204 -18.29 -8.13 15.02
C HIS A 204 -19.61 -7.40 14.73
N ALA A 205 -19.55 -6.15 14.28
CA ALA A 205 -20.74 -5.35 13.96
C ALA A 205 -21.56 -5.93 12.81
N THR A 206 -20.93 -6.68 11.91
CA THR A 206 -21.57 -7.33 10.77
C THR A 206 -21.92 -8.82 11.00
N ASP A 207 -21.66 -9.35 12.20
CA ASP A 207 -21.75 -10.79 12.53
C ASP A 207 -21.02 -11.69 11.51
N ASN A 208 -19.91 -11.19 10.95
CA ASN A 208 -19.13 -11.93 9.96
C ASN A 208 -18.29 -13.01 10.65
N LYS A 209 -18.66 -14.27 10.43
CA LYS A 209 -18.00 -15.45 11.03
C LYS A 209 -17.02 -16.15 10.09
N ASP A 210 -17.05 -15.79 8.81
CA ASP A 210 -16.22 -16.41 7.77
C ASP A 210 -14.83 -15.76 7.66
N VAL A 211 -14.68 -14.55 8.20
CA VAL A 211 -13.41 -13.80 8.24
C VAL A 211 -12.96 -13.55 9.67
N VAL A 212 -11.64 -13.51 9.88
CA VAL A 212 -11.01 -13.12 11.14
C VAL A 212 -9.79 -12.25 10.89
N ALA A 213 -9.48 -11.37 11.83
CA ALA A 213 -8.20 -10.67 11.92
C ALA A 213 -7.58 -10.95 13.30
N PRO A 214 -6.25 -10.94 13.44
CA PRO A 214 -5.60 -11.29 14.69
C PRO A 214 -5.92 -10.26 15.77
N LYS A 215 -6.32 -10.74 16.96
CA LYS A 215 -6.47 -9.88 18.13
C LYS A 215 -5.14 -9.22 18.49
N VAL A 216 -5.14 -7.91 18.72
CA VAL A 216 -3.96 -7.19 19.21
C VAL A 216 -3.83 -7.31 20.73
N TYR A 217 -2.61 -7.54 21.22
CA TYR A 217 -2.28 -7.46 22.63
C TYR A 217 -1.66 -6.10 22.92
N GLN A 218 -2.54 -5.10 23.15
CA GLN A 218 -2.15 -3.70 23.31
C GLN A 218 -1.13 -3.48 24.44
N GLN A 219 -1.26 -4.20 25.55
CA GLN A 219 -0.32 -4.12 26.67
C GLN A 219 1.09 -4.66 26.37
N TYR A 220 1.26 -5.36 25.25
CA TYR A 220 2.52 -5.92 24.76
C TYR A 220 2.87 -5.36 23.37
N SER A 221 2.30 -4.21 23.02
CA SER A 221 2.56 -3.51 21.77
C SER A 221 3.04 -2.09 22.05
N THR A 222 3.98 -1.62 21.23
CA THR A 222 4.58 -0.29 21.27
C THR A 222 4.70 0.24 19.84
N ARG A 223 5.31 1.41 19.64
CA ARG A 223 5.53 1.95 18.29
C ARG A 223 6.44 1.05 17.45
N ARG A 224 7.32 0.28 18.09
CA ARG A 224 8.34 -0.57 17.43
C ARG A 224 8.11 -2.07 17.56
N VAL A 225 7.13 -2.49 18.37
CA VAL A 225 6.77 -3.90 18.58
C VAL A 225 5.26 -4.06 18.47
N LEU A 226 4.77 -4.92 17.58
CA LEU A 226 3.36 -5.31 17.50
C LEU A 226 3.23 -6.77 17.94
N THR A 227 2.48 -7.00 19.01
CA THR A 227 2.15 -8.35 19.48
C THR A 227 0.69 -8.65 19.18
N MET A 228 0.44 -9.67 18.37
CA MET A 228 -0.91 -10.04 17.93
C MET A 228 -1.12 -11.55 17.99
N GLN A 229 -2.38 -11.97 18.01
CA GLN A 229 -2.77 -13.38 18.01
C GLN A 229 -2.12 -14.12 16.84
N ARG A 230 -1.55 -15.29 17.11
CA ARG A 230 -1.09 -16.16 16.04
C ARG A 230 -2.28 -16.85 15.38
N LEU A 231 -2.41 -16.64 14.08
CA LEU A 231 -3.32 -17.41 13.23
C LEU A 231 -2.54 -18.56 12.59
N TYR A 232 -3.21 -19.69 12.37
CA TYR A 232 -2.63 -20.90 11.78
C TYR A 232 -3.39 -21.25 10.50
N GLY A 233 -2.65 -21.29 9.38
CA GLY A 233 -3.24 -21.52 8.07
C GLY A 233 -2.19 -21.45 6.96
N VAL A 234 -2.67 -21.46 5.72
CA VAL A 234 -1.85 -21.38 4.51
C VAL A 234 -2.06 -20.05 3.80
N PRO A 235 -0.99 -19.36 3.35
CA PRO A 235 -1.14 -18.15 2.54
C PRO A 235 -1.94 -18.44 1.27
N LEU A 236 -2.75 -17.47 0.82
CA LEU A 236 -3.55 -17.61 -0.40
C LEU A 236 -2.71 -17.56 -1.70
N THR A 237 -1.39 -17.38 -1.60
CA THR A 237 -0.46 -17.46 -2.73
C THR A 237 -0.19 -18.90 -3.18
N ASP A 238 -0.39 -19.90 -2.33
CA ASP A 238 -0.20 -21.31 -2.68
C ASP A 238 -1.53 -21.97 -3.07
N PHE A 239 -1.91 -21.75 -4.32
CA PHE A 239 -3.19 -22.20 -4.87
C PHE A 239 -3.42 -23.71 -4.78
N LYS A 240 -2.34 -24.51 -4.86
CA LYS A 240 -2.44 -25.97 -4.73
C LYS A 240 -2.80 -26.40 -3.31
N LEU A 241 -2.31 -25.66 -2.31
CA LEU A 241 -2.72 -25.85 -0.92
C LEU A 241 -4.14 -25.34 -0.69
N VAL A 242 -4.53 -24.21 -1.29
CA VAL A 242 -5.89 -23.66 -1.17
C VAL A 242 -6.95 -24.65 -1.65
N GLU A 243 -6.73 -25.35 -2.77
CA GLU A 243 -7.65 -26.41 -3.25
C GLU A 243 -7.78 -27.60 -2.28
N LYS A 244 -6.77 -27.84 -1.44
CA LYS A 244 -6.78 -28.92 -0.45
C LYS A 244 -7.60 -28.57 0.80
N TYR A 245 -7.61 -27.30 1.18
CA TYR A 245 -8.26 -26.81 2.40
C TYR A 245 -9.62 -26.14 2.13
N SER A 246 -9.83 -25.61 0.93
CA SER A 246 -11.11 -25.01 0.53
C SER A 246 -11.93 -25.99 -0.31
N LYS A 247 -13.20 -26.18 0.08
CA LYS A 247 -14.17 -26.95 -0.70
C LYS A 247 -14.66 -26.17 -1.94
N ASP A 248 -14.54 -24.84 -1.91
CA ASP A 248 -14.93 -23.93 -2.99
C ASP A 248 -14.09 -22.65 -2.93
N ALA A 249 -13.03 -22.60 -3.74
CA ALA A 249 -12.14 -21.45 -3.83
C ALA A 249 -12.86 -20.17 -4.30
N SER A 250 -13.93 -20.31 -5.11
CA SER A 250 -14.72 -19.17 -5.56
C SER A 250 -15.49 -18.55 -4.40
N GLN A 251 -16.07 -19.38 -3.54
CA GLN A 251 -16.78 -18.89 -2.36
C GLN A 251 -15.84 -18.20 -1.36
N THR A 252 -14.63 -18.73 -1.16
CA THR A 252 -13.60 -18.07 -0.34
C THR A 252 -13.29 -16.66 -0.84
N LEU A 253 -13.14 -16.51 -2.15
CA LEU A 253 -12.84 -15.23 -2.79
C LEU A 253 -14.00 -14.23 -2.66
N ILE A 254 -15.23 -14.70 -2.86
CA ILE A 254 -16.43 -13.87 -2.67
C ILE A 254 -16.54 -13.39 -1.23
N THR A 255 -16.26 -14.25 -0.25
CA THR A 255 -16.21 -13.87 1.17
C THR A 255 -15.16 -12.79 1.42
N ILE A 256 -13.95 -12.91 0.86
CA ILE A 256 -12.90 -11.90 0.95
C ILE A 256 -13.37 -10.56 0.39
N MET A 257 -13.92 -10.60 -0.83
CA MET A 257 -14.35 -9.40 -1.54
C MET A 257 -15.52 -8.71 -0.84
N ASN A 258 -16.56 -9.45 -0.44
CA ASN A 258 -17.69 -8.89 0.31
C ASN A 258 -17.24 -8.25 1.63
N THR A 259 -16.30 -8.88 2.32
CA THR A 259 -15.74 -8.32 3.57
C THR A 259 -14.93 -7.06 3.29
N TRP A 260 -14.13 -7.05 2.24
CA TRP A 260 -13.37 -5.86 1.86
C TRP A 260 -14.27 -4.71 1.40
N PHE A 261 -15.27 -4.96 0.54
CA PHE A 261 -16.24 -3.96 0.12
C PHE A 261 -17.07 -3.42 1.29
N GLY A 262 -17.49 -4.30 2.20
CA GLY A 262 -18.17 -3.88 3.42
C GLY A 262 -17.32 -2.93 4.28
N SER A 263 -16.00 -3.18 4.36
CA SER A 263 -15.07 -2.32 5.10
C SER A 263 -15.03 -0.88 4.55
N LEU A 264 -15.26 -0.65 3.25
CA LEU A 264 -15.27 0.69 2.67
C LEU A 264 -16.39 1.59 3.23
N MET A 265 -17.46 0.99 3.75
CA MET A 265 -18.62 1.69 4.29
C MET A 265 -18.74 1.63 5.80
N MET A 266 -18.22 0.56 6.42
CA MET A 266 -18.45 0.25 7.82
C MET A 266 -17.18 0.29 8.68
N CYS A 267 -15.99 0.39 8.08
CA CYS A 267 -14.74 0.66 8.81
C CYS A 267 -14.34 2.14 8.70
N LYS A 268 -13.46 2.59 9.60
CA LYS A 268 -12.81 3.90 9.47
C LYS A 268 -11.82 3.96 8.30
N SER A 269 -11.24 2.80 7.98
CA SER A 269 -10.27 2.63 6.91
C SER A 269 -10.46 1.26 6.25
N PHE A 270 -10.08 1.15 4.98
CA PHE A 270 -10.09 -0.11 4.24
C PHE A 270 -8.66 -0.60 4.04
N HIS A 271 -8.49 -1.92 3.91
CA HIS A 271 -7.20 -2.52 3.64
C HIS A 271 -6.74 -2.17 2.22
N ALA A 272 -5.77 -1.27 2.08
CA ALA A 272 -5.39 -0.69 0.78
C ALA A 272 -4.28 -1.47 0.04
N ASP A 273 -3.72 -2.49 0.68
CA ASP A 273 -2.77 -3.42 0.05
C ASP A 273 -3.15 -4.89 0.31
N LEU A 274 -4.40 -5.25 0.03
CA LEU A 274 -4.90 -6.58 0.28
C LEU A 274 -4.51 -7.52 -0.87
N HIS A 275 -3.36 -8.17 -0.74
CA HIS A 275 -2.90 -9.20 -1.66
C HIS A 275 -2.91 -10.60 -1.02
N ALA A 276 -2.76 -11.64 -1.82
CA ALA A 276 -2.75 -13.04 -1.40
C ALA A 276 -1.71 -13.35 -0.30
N GLY A 277 -0.63 -12.57 -0.18
CA GLY A 277 0.32 -12.67 0.95
C GLY A 277 -0.18 -12.12 2.30
N ASN A 278 -1.21 -11.27 2.28
CA ASN A 278 -1.87 -10.66 3.45
C ASN A 278 -3.20 -11.37 3.76
N LEU A 279 -3.43 -12.50 3.11
CA LEU A 279 -4.60 -13.36 3.28
C LEU A 279 -4.13 -14.76 3.60
N MET A 280 -4.80 -15.39 4.57
CA MET A 280 -4.51 -16.76 4.98
C MET A 280 -5.78 -17.58 5.04
N LEU A 281 -5.79 -18.78 4.48
CA LEU A 281 -6.87 -19.73 4.66
C LEU A 281 -6.56 -20.55 5.91
N LEU A 282 -7.40 -20.39 6.93
CA LEU A 282 -7.21 -21.04 8.22
C LEU A 282 -7.63 -22.50 8.17
N GLU A 283 -7.08 -23.30 9.09
CA GLU A 283 -7.40 -24.73 9.20
C GLU A 283 -8.88 -25.00 9.51
N ASP A 284 -9.58 -24.03 10.11
CA ASP A 284 -11.01 -24.08 10.41
C ASP A 284 -11.91 -23.62 9.26
N GLY A 285 -11.32 -23.25 8.12
CA GLY A 285 -12.02 -22.82 6.91
C GLY A 285 -12.31 -21.32 6.83
N ARG A 286 -12.00 -20.53 7.87
CA ARG A 286 -12.13 -19.07 7.83
C ARG A 286 -10.99 -18.43 7.05
N VAL A 287 -11.20 -17.19 6.62
CA VAL A 287 -10.13 -16.37 6.01
C VAL A 287 -9.55 -15.40 7.03
N GLY A 288 -8.24 -15.51 7.27
CA GLY A 288 -7.45 -14.57 8.05
C GLY A 288 -7.00 -13.39 7.20
N PHE A 289 -7.37 -12.17 7.60
CA PHE A 289 -6.78 -10.94 7.08
C PHE A 289 -5.63 -10.55 8.01
N ILE A 290 -4.44 -10.32 7.46
CA ILE A 290 -3.23 -9.96 8.21
C ILE A 290 -2.55 -8.74 7.58
N ASP A 291 -1.70 -8.07 8.36
CA ASP A 291 -0.91 -6.87 7.96
C ASP A 291 -1.75 -5.65 7.54
N PHE A 292 -2.18 -4.87 8.52
CA PHE A 292 -2.93 -3.63 8.30
C PHE A 292 -2.02 -2.40 8.30
N GLY A 293 -0.76 -2.56 7.86
CA GLY A 293 0.21 -1.46 7.77
C GLY A 293 -0.18 -0.42 6.70
N ILE A 294 -0.85 -0.86 5.62
CA ILE A 294 -1.31 0.02 4.53
C ILE A 294 -2.84 0.01 4.46
N VAL A 295 -3.43 1.08 4.99
CA VAL A 295 -4.87 1.35 4.91
C VAL A 295 -5.17 2.65 4.17
N GLY A 296 -6.33 2.70 3.53
CA GLY A 296 -6.87 3.90 2.88
C GLY A 296 -8.10 4.39 3.62
N ILE A 297 -8.39 5.68 3.54
CA ILE A 297 -9.60 6.27 4.11
C ILE A 297 -10.43 6.81 2.96
N LEU A 298 -11.66 6.32 2.82
CA LEU A 298 -12.58 6.82 1.82
C LEU A 298 -13.84 7.33 2.51
N LYS A 299 -14.23 8.57 2.19
CA LYS A 299 -15.51 9.08 2.68
C LYS A 299 -16.64 8.28 2.02
N PRO A 300 -17.71 7.90 2.75
CA PRO A 300 -18.82 7.14 2.16
C PRO A 300 -19.41 7.77 0.91
N LYS A 301 -19.48 9.11 0.85
CA LYS A 301 -19.93 9.84 -0.35
C LYS A 301 -19.04 9.61 -1.57
N VAL A 302 -17.72 9.54 -1.38
CA VAL A 302 -16.77 9.28 -2.48
C VAL A 302 -16.94 7.84 -2.97
N TRP A 303 -17.08 6.87 -2.06
CA TRP A 303 -17.38 5.48 -2.43
C TRP A 303 -18.69 5.33 -3.19
N GLN A 304 -19.77 5.97 -2.73
CA GLN A 304 -21.05 5.96 -3.43
C GLN A 304 -20.93 6.54 -4.84
N ALA A 305 -20.16 7.60 -5.01
CA ALA A 305 -19.86 8.16 -6.32
C ALA A 305 -19.03 7.20 -7.18
N CYS A 306 -18.07 6.45 -6.60
CA CYS A 306 -17.33 5.40 -7.31
C CYS A 306 -18.29 4.32 -7.84
N ILE A 307 -19.22 3.85 -7.01
CA ILE A 307 -20.23 2.86 -7.42
C ILE A 307 -21.10 3.43 -8.55
N SER A 308 -21.56 4.68 -8.41
CA SER A 308 -22.39 5.34 -9.42
C SER A 308 -21.65 5.50 -10.75
N PHE A 309 -20.35 5.77 -10.71
CA PHE A 309 -19.50 5.82 -11.89
C PHE A 309 -19.36 4.46 -12.56
N MET A 310 -19.17 3.39 -11.79
CA MET A 310 -19.08 2.03 -12.33
C MET A 310 -20.39 1.58 -12.99
N ASP A 311 -21.54 1.89 -12.38
CA ASP A 311 -22.86 1.64 -12.98
C ASP A 311 -23.03 2.44 -14.29
N ALA A 312 -22.67 3.73 -14.25
CA ALA A 312 -22.71 4.58 -15.44
C ALA A 312 -21.81 4.05 -16.56
N LEU A 313 -20.62 3.55 -16.21
CA LEU A 313 -19.66 2.93 -17.12
C LEU A 313 -20.24 1.71 -17.81
N GLN A 314 -20.86 0.79 -17.07
CA GLN A 314 -21.50 -0.41 -17.62
C GLN A 314 -22.62 -0.08 -18.61
N HIS A 315 -23.37 0.98 -18.33
CA HIS A 315 -24.49 1.43 -19.17
C HIS A 315 -24.10 2.51 -20.18
N THR A 316 -22.80 2.82 -20.35
CA THR A 316 -22.28 3.86 -21.26
C THR A 316 -22.91 5.25 -21.06
N LYS A 317 -23.30 5.59 -19.83
CA LYS A 317 -23.92 6.87 -19.47
C LYS A 317 -22.86 7.93 -19.16
N TYR A 318 -22.29 8.56 -20.20
CA TYR A 318 -21.17 9.50 -20.05
C TYR A 318 -21.47 10.73 -19.18
N MET A 319 -22.72 11.20 -19.15
CA MET A 319 -23.14 12.28 -18.26
C MET A 319 -23.05 11.86 -16.79
N ASP A 320 -23.57 10.70 -16.45
CA ASP A 320 -23.56 10.17 -15.09
C ASP A 320 -22.11 9.86 -14.63
N MET A 321 -21.24 9.45 -15.57
CA MET A 321 -19.80 9.32 -15.31
C MET A 321 -19.17 10.66 -14.93
N ALA A 322 -19.42 11.72 -15.71
CA ALA A 322 -18.89 13.06 -15.45
C ALA A 322 -19.38 13.63 -14.11
N GLU A 323 -20.67 13.46 -13.78
CA GLU A 323 -21.24 13.85 -12.49
C GLU A 323 -20.62 13.08 -11.33
N SER A 324 -20.40 11.77 -11.49
CA SER A 324 -19.77 10.94 -10.47
C SER A 324 -18.31 11.32 -10.24
N MET A 325 -17.55 11.63 -11.30
CA MET A 325 -16.17 12.14 -11.17
C MET A 325 -16.11 13.44 -10.37
N LEU A 326 -17.10 14.32 -10.53
CA LEU A 326 -17.22 15.55 -9.74
C LEU A 326 -17.56 15.32 -8.28
N GLN A 327 -18.33 14.28 -7.99
CA GLN A 327 -18.65 13.91 -6.61
C GLN A 327 -17.48 13.20 -5.91
N MET A 328 -16.64 12.49 -6.67
CA MET A 328 -15.44 11.82 -6.16
C MET A 328 -14.27 12.80 -5.95
N GLY A 329 -14.04 13.66 -6.94
CA GLY A 329 -12.90 14.55 -6.98
C GLY A 329 -13.14 15.85 -6.21
N MET A 330 -12.05 16.42 -5.71
CA MET A 330 -12.06 17.76 -5.15
C MET A 330 -11.73 18.74 -6.29
N THR A 331 -12.66 19.66 -6.58
CA THR A 331 -12.41 20.74 -7.53
C THR A 331 -12.77 22.08 -6.90
N ASN A 332 -11.86 23.04 -7.02
CA ASN A 332 -12.09 24.44 -6.64
C ASN A 332 -12.58 25.27 -7.83
N GLN A 333 -12.81 24.64 -8.98
CA GLN A 333 -13.21 25.29 -10.22
C GLN A 333 -14.59 24.83 -10.63
N LYS A 334 -15.30 25.68 -11.37
CA LYS A 334 -16.59 25.32 -11.94
C LYS A 334 -16.34 24.46 -13.19
N VAL A 335 -16.52 23.16 -13.06
CA VAL A 335 -16.33 22.21 -14.16
C VAL A 335 -17.55 22.20 -15.07
N ASN A 336 -17.33 22.22 -16.38
CA ASN A 336 -18.39 22.05 -17.37
C ASN A 336 -18.67 20.56 -17.56
N ILE A 337 -19.71 20.06 -16.88
CA ILE A 337 -20.09 18.64 -16.89
C ILE A 337 -20.36 18.12 -18.31
N GLN A 338 -20.99 18.91 -19.17
CA GLN A 338 -21.27 18.51 -20.55
C GLN A 338 -20.00 18.34 -21.37
N GLN A 339 -19.04 19.25 -21.20
CA GLN A 339 -17.76 19.16 -21.90
C GLN A 339 -16.92 17.98 -21.37
N LEU A 340 -16.93 17.75 -20.06
CA LEU A 340 -16.30 16.60 -19.45
C LEU A 340 -16.89 15.28 -19.98
N ALA A 341 -18.22 15.17 -20.03
CA ALA A 341 -18.90 14.00 -20.58
C ALA A 341 -18.55 13.75 -22.05
N GLN A 342 -18.47 14.81 -22.87
CA GLN A 342 -18.03 14.70 -24.28
C GLN A 342 -16.58 14.23 -24.41
N ASP A 343 -15.69 14.66 -23.53
CA ASP A 343 -14.29 14.22 -23.55
C ASP A 343 -14.14 12.76 -23.07
N ILE A 344 -14.96 12.33 -22.11
CA ILE A 344 -15.06 10.90 -21.72
C ILE A 344 -15.59 10.08 -22.89
N GLU A 345 -16.67 10.52 -23.55
CA GLU A 345 -17.22 9.85 -24.73
C GLU A 345 -16.18 9.74 -25.86
N ARG A 346 -15.40 10.80 -26.12
CA ARG A 346 -14.31 10.76 -27.10
C ARG A 346 -13.21 9.77 -26.74
N LEU A 347 -12.88 9.63 -25.46
CA LEU A 347 -11.92 8.64 -24.98
C LEU A 347 -12.41 7.22 -25.32
N PHE A 348 -13.66 6.89 -24.98
CA PHE A 348 -14.23 5.57 -25.30
C PHE A 348 -14.39 5.34 -26.81
N ASN A 349 -14.77 6.37 -27.57
CA ASN A 349 -14.86 6.30 -29.03
C ASN A 349 -13.48 6.27 -29.73
N GLY A 350 -12.42 6.74 -29.09
CA GLY A 350 -11.04 6.66 -29.58
C GLY A 350 -10.41 5.28 -29.40
N VAL A 351 -10.82 4.56 -28.35
CA VAL A 351 -10.48 3.14 -28.10
C VAL A 351 -11.34 2.19 -28.96
N ALA A 352 -12.35 2.71 -29.67
CA ALA A 352 -13.34 1.97 -30.45
C ALA A 352 -12.81 1.37 -31.78
N LEU A 353 -11.92 0.39 -31.67
CA LEU A 353 -12.08 -0.84 -32.45
C LEU A 353 -12.72 -1.96 -31.63
N THR A 354 -13.02 -1.72 -30.36
CA THR A 354 -13.60 -2.72 -29.46
C THR A 354 -14.71 -2.08 -28.61
N ASP A 355 -15.86 -2.73 -28.54
CA ASP A 355 -17.01 -2.37 -27.71
C ASP A 355 -16.58 -2.11 -26.25
N PRO A 356 -16.99 -1.01 -25.57
CA PRO A 356 -16.68 -0.75 -24.16
C PRO A 356 -16.97 -1.94 -23.24
N GLN A 357 -18.02 -2.71 -23.53
CA GLN A 357 -18.36 -3.93 -22.79
C GLN A 357 -17.35 -5.06 -23.05
N LYS A 358 -16.83 -5.15 -24.29
CA LYS A 358 -15.75 -6.09 -24.62
C LYS A 358 -14.41 -5.68 -24.02
N ILE A 359 -14.18 -4.40 -23.76
CA ILE A 359 -12.93 -3.93 -23.14
C ILE A 359 -12.93 -4.19 -21.63
N LEU A 360 -14.07 -3.98 -20.98
CA LEU A 360 -14.29 -4.40 -19.58
C LEU A 360 -14.15 -5.93 -19.43
N ALA A 361 -14.54 -6.69 -20.46
CA ALA A 361 -14.37 -8.14 -20.53
C ALA A 361 -12.99 -8.59 -21.07
N SER A 362 -12.20 -7.71 -21.68
CA SER A 362 -10.89 -8.03 -22.23
C SER A 362 -9.78 -7.71 -21.24
N ASN A 363 -8.54 -7.90 -21.68
CA ASN A 363 -7.35 -8.09 -20.87
C ASN A 363 -7.23 -7.07 -19.70
N PRO A 364 -6.84 -7.45 -18.46
CA PRO A 364 -6.71 -6.53 -17.32
C PRO A 364 -5.80 -5.30 -17.57
N ALA A 365 -4.91 -5.39 -18.57
CA ALA A 365 -4.08 -4.28 -19.00
C ALA A 365 -4.89 -3.15 -19.66
N ASP A 366 -5.90 -3.49 -20.45
CA ASP A 366 -6.72 -2.53 -21.20
C ASP A 366 -7.61 -1.72 -20.25
N LEU A 367 -8.14 -2.36 -19.20
CA LEU A 367 -8.91 -1.69 -18.15
C LEU A 367 -8.08 -0.69 -17.36
N ASN A 368 -6.82 -1.03 -17.05
CA ASN A 368 -5.92 -0.15 -16.32
C ASN A 368 -5.56 1.10 -17.15
N GLU A 369 -5.31 0.94 -18.46
CA GLU A 369 -5.02 2.07 -19.36
C GLU A 369 -6.22 3.02 -19.48
N ILE A 370 -7.43 2.48 -19.70
CA ILE A 370 -8.65 3.30 -19.76
C ILE A 370 -8.88 4.06 -18.46
N MET A 371 -8.66 3.43 -17.30
CA MET A 371 -8.84 4.10 -16.01
C MET A 371 -7.84 5.23 -15.81
N LEU A 372 -6.58 5.05 -16.23
CA LEU A 372 -5.58 6.13 -16.22
C LEU A 372 -5.95 7.27 -17.17
N ASP A 373 -6.48 6.95 -18.36
CA ASP A 373 -6.94 7.96 -19.30
C ASP A 373 -8.15 8.75 -18.77
N ILE A 374 -9.07 8.10 -18.07
CA ILE A 374 -10.22 8.74 -17.38
C ILE A 374 -9.71 9.71 -16.30
N VAL A 375 -8.72 9.30 -15.50
CA VAL A 375 -8.09 10.19 -14.50
C VAL A 375 -7.47 11.39 -15.21
N GLY A 376 -6.74 11.17 -16.31
CA GLY A 376 -6.14 12.25 -17.10
C GLY A 376 -7.17 13.21 -17.72
N VAL A 377 -8.34 12.72 -18.13
CA VAL A 377 -9.46 13.58 -18.56
C VAL A 377 -9.97 14.41 -17.40
N GLY A 378 -10.19 13.81 -16.21
CA GLY A 378 -10.61 14.55 -15.02
C GLY A 378 -9.64 15.68 -14.65
N GLU A 379 -8.34 15.40 -14.64
CA GLU A 379 -7.31 16.39 -14.33
C GLU A 379 -7.30 17.59 -15.28
N LYS A 380 -7.52 17.37 -16.59
CA LYS A 380 -7.65 18.46 -17.59
C LYS A 380 -8.82 19.39 -17.29
N HIS A 381 -9.87 18.86 -16.68
CA HIS A 381 -11.04 19.61 -16.24
C HIS A 381 -10.90 20.18 -14.82
N GLY A 382 -9.71 20.07 -14.20
CA GLY A 382 -9.42 20.59 -12.86
C GLY A 382 -9.99 19.73 -11.73
N ILE A 383 -10.32 18.47 -12.01
CA ILE A 383 -10.73 17.48 -10.99
C ILE A 383 -9.46 16.87 -10.42
N HIS A 384 -9.30 16.96 -9.10
CA HIS A 384 -8.20 16.32 -8.39
C HIS A 384 -8.76 15.15 -7.59
N PHE A 385 -8.39 13.93 -7.98
CA PHE A 385 -8.82 12.75 -7.28
C PHE A 385 -8.07 12.59 -5.95
N PRO A 386 -8.75 12.23 -4.85
CA PRO A 386 -8.08 11.90 -3.60
C PRO A 386 -7.09 10.76 -3.80
N ARG A 387 -5.95 10.76 -3.10
CA ARG A 387 -4.95 9.69 -3.22
C ARG A 387 -5.50 8.30 -2.88
N ASP A 388 -6.38 8.23 -1.88
CA ASP A 388 -7.02 6.98 -1.45
C ASP A 388 -7.96 6.38 -2.51
N PHE A 389 -8.35 7.17 -3.51
CA PHE A 389 -9.09 6.69 -4.68
C PHE A 389 -8.22 5.87 -5.64
N ALA A 390 -6.96 6.28 -5.86
CA ALA A 390 -6.02 5.49 -6.66
C ALA A 390 -5.73 4.14 -5.99
N LEU A 391 -5.60 4.12 -4.65
CA LEU A 391 -5.45 2.91 -3.85
C LEU A 391 -6.65 1.97 -3.99
N LEU A 392 -7.87 2.51 -3.90
CA LEU A 392 -9.11 1.77 -4.11
C LEU A 392 -9.12 1.10 -5.49
N PHE A 393 -8.81 1.84 -6.55
CA PHE A 393 -8.82 1.31 -7.90
C PHE A 393 -7.82 0.19 -8.12
N LYS A 394 -6.59 0.36 -7.62
CA LYS A 394 -5.63 -0.72 -7.67
C LYS A 394 -6.18 -1.97 -7.00
N GLN A 395 -6.82 -1.82 -5.85
CA GLN A 395 -7.32 -2.97 -5.12
C GLN A 395 -8.43 -3.71 -5.89
N ILE A 396 -9.30 -2.98 -6.59
CA ILE A 396 -10.28 -3.56 -7.52
C ILE A 396 -9.60 -4.33 -8.67
N LEU A 397 -8.57 -3.73 -9.30
CA LEU A 397 -7.79 -4.40 -10.36
C LEU A 397 -7.05 -5.64 -9.87
N TYR A 398 -6.58 -5.61 -8.62
CA TYR A 398 -5.96 -6.77 -7.98
C TYR A 398 -6.98 -7.91 -7.85
N PHE A 399 -8.20 -7.62 -7.38
CA PHE A 399 -9.26 -8.61 -7.29
C PHE A 399 -9.66 -9.19 -8.65
N ASP A 400 -9.75 -8.38 -9.71
CA ASP A 400 -10.02 -8.88 -11.08
C ASP A 400 -9.00 -9.94 -11.51
N ARG A 401 -7.72 -9.65 -11.29
CA ARG A 401 -6.64 -10.60 -11.59
C ARG A 401 -6.76 -11.86 -10.73
N PHE A 402 -7.05 -11.70 -9.44
CA PHE A 402 -7.14 -12.81 -8.51
C PHE A 402 -8.35 -13.72 -8.83
N MET A 403 -9.48 -13.14 -9.23
CA MET A 403 -10.66 -13.86 -9.73
C MET A 403 -10.39 -14.64 -11.01
N LYS A 404 -9.70 -14.04 -11.99
CA LYS A 404 -9.32 -14.77 -13.22
C LYS A 404 -8.47 -16.01 -12.98
N VAL A 405 -7.67 -16.01 -11.89
CA VAL A 405 -6.84 -17.17 -11.51
C VAL A 405 -7.66 -18.23 -10.76
N LEU A 406 -8.52 -17.82 -9.82
CA LEU A 406 -9.20 -18.73 -8.89
C LEU A 406 -10.61 -19.16 -9.32
N ALA A 407 -11.29 -18.32 -10.08
CA ALA A 407 -12.66 -18.49 -10.53
C ALA A 407 -12.80 -17.94 -11.95
N PRO A 408 -12.16 -18.57 -12.96
CA PRO A 408 -12.06 -18.03 -14.32
C PRO A 408 -13.40 -17.84 -15.06
N TYR A 409 -14.49 -18.38 -14.51
CA TYR A 409 -15.85 -18.24 -15.05
C TYR A 409 -16.73 -17.27 -14.24
N ALA A 410 -16.21 -16.69 -13.16
CA ALA A 410 -16.93 -15.74 -12.32
C ALA A 410 -16.54 -14.30 -12.68
N ASP A 411 -17.54 -13.44 -12.85
CA ASP A 411 -17.37 -12.03 -13.17
C ASP A 411 -17.64 -11.19 -11.91
N ILE A 412 -16.65 -10.39 -11.48
CA ILE A 412 -16.77 -9.51 -10.31
C ILE A 412 -17.98 -8.57 -10.41
N TYR A 413 -18.30 -8.14 -11.62
CA TYR A 413 -19.31 -7.13 -11.86
C TYR A 413 -20.70 -7.71 -12.11
N ALA A 414 -20.81 -9.04 -12.27
CA ALA A 414 -22.06 -9.74 -12.56
C ALA A 414 -22.37 -10.90 -11.61
N ASP A 415 -21.48 -11.26 -10.66
CA ASP A 415 -21.74 -12.30 -9.67
C ASP A 415 -22.72 -11.78 -8.60
N GLU A 416 -23.95 -12.29 -8.60
CA GLU A 416 -25.02 -11.91 -7.67
C GLU A 416 -24.68 -12.12 -6.19
N ARG A 417 -23.65 -12.93 -5.89
CA ARG A 417 -23.17 -13.15 -4.52
C ARG A 417 -22.29 -11.99 -4.02
N LEU A 418 -21.77 -11.15 -4.92
CA LEU A 418 -21.03 -9.95 -4.57
C LEU A 418 -22.00 -8.83 -4.22
N LYS A 419 -22.06 -8.49 -2.94
CA LYS A 419 -22.90 -7.44 -2.39
C LYS A 419 -22.25 -6.07 -2.51
N MET A 420 -21.58 -5.79 -3.63
CA MET A 420 -21.06 -4.45 -3.94
C MET A 420 -22.19 -3.41 -4.08
N LEU A 421 -23.33 -3.85 -4.62
CA LEU A 421 -24.35 -3.00 -5.24
C LEU A 421 -25.71 -3.03 -4.52
N GLN A 422 -25.84 -3.69 -3.37
CA GLN A 422 -27.13 -3.70 -2.67
C GLN A 422 -27.34 -2.38 -1.93
N SER A 423 -27.79 -1.37 -2.69
CA SER A 423 -28.60 -0.27 -2.17
C SER A 423 -29.81 -0.87 -1.46
N SER A 424 -29.97 -0.55 -0.18
CA SER A 424 -31.28 -0.59 0.47
C SER A 424 -32.28 0.25 -0.30
#